data_AF-A0A9D3SP67-F1
#
_entry.id   AF-A0A9D3SP67-F1
#
_cell.length_a   1.000
_cell.length_b   1.000
_cell.length_c   1.000
_cell.angle_alpha   90.00
_cell.angle_beta   90.00
_cell.angle_gamma   90.00
#
_symmetry.space_group_name_H-M   'P 1'
#
loop_
_entity.id
_entity.type
_entity.pdbx_description
1 polymer ?
#
loop_
_entity_poly.entity_id
_entity_poly.type
_entity_poly.pdbx_seq_one_letter_code
_entity_poly.pdbx_strand_id
1 'polypeptide(L)'
;MKLLIQTFTICLAVSLCLAAPSHHHDQVEGDKTEAEHIEREQCSHVHLDAITEDDDHDLFAFRGHHYLSKIDDKYHAGTIESAFKGLHDDIDAAFSHEEHIHIVKDDKVYVYNISHKQGEPHTLRSGYPRSVKDALGLEGHIDAAFICPNVHVVHVIQGNKIYDVDISHEPPTHTEAKTIPYKHVDTAMCNANGVSVVVDDDFYHYQSPAIFVTARILPEKQDVAKELLGCDHHVPLLEEGKATVPLLAERLTRELVEHINKINNFNQVLSDVMRAEEDTQNSEPKVFTKMRKEFAKWKQQLDSKAVRLEENLQDEVEEYTHNCRGKELPGFVNYRTFENIVKKHIQEMEEPATELLKDISDIVHSCVNNMVSSHFEACPNLLRAAKEPIEDLLEQEHGKALENL
;
A
#
# COMPACT_ATOMS: atom_id res chain seq x y z
N MET A 1 1.47 33.38 -13.79
CA MET A 1 0.11 32.85 -13.53
C MET A 1 -0.54 32.05 -14.66
N LYS A 2 -0.49 32.44 -15.94
CA LYS A 2 -0.96 31.54 -17.03
C LYS A 2 -0.12 30.26 -17.15
N LEU A 3 1.20 30.37 -16.95
CA LEU A 3 2.08 29.20 -16.85
C LEU A 3 1.72 28.32 -15.65
N LEU A 4 1.37 28.90 -14.50
CA LEU A 4 0.98 28.17 -13.28
C LEU A 4 -0.19 27.21 -13.52
N ILE A 5 -1.25 27.68 -14.19
CA ILE A 5 -2.42 26.83 -14.49
C ILE A 5 -2.06 25.72 -15.48
N GLN A 6 -1.20 26.01 -16.46
CA GLN A 6 -0.73 25.04 -17.45
C GLN A 6 0.24 24.00 -16.86
N THR A 7 1.14 24.41 -15.97
CA THR A 7 2.07 23.48 -15.29
C THR A 7 1.33 22.62 -14.28
N PHE A 8 0.33 23.16 -13.57
CA PHE A 8 -0.49 22.40 -12.64
C PHE A 8 -1.33 21.32 -13.35
N THR A 9 -1.90 21.64 -14.52
CA THR A 9 -2.65 20.65 -15.33
C THR A 9 -1.76 19.57 -15.92
N ILE A 10 -0.53 19.91 -16.33
CA ILE A 10 0.44 18.94 -16.87
C ILE A 10 1.00 18.05 -15.74
N CYS A 11 1.34 18.61 -14.58
CA CYS A 11 1.84 17.83 -13.43
C CYS A 11 0.76 16.88 -12.88
N LEU A 12 -0.50 17.30 -12.75
CA LEU A 12 -1.58 16.40 -12.32
C LEU A 12 -1.79 15.25 -13.32
N ALA A 13 -1.75 15.53 -14.63
CA ALA A 13 -1.94 14.53 -15.67
C ALA A 13 -0.79 13.49 -15.71
N VAL A 14 0.44 13.92 -15.43
CA VAL A 14 1.62 13.03 -15.36
C VAL A 14 1.61 12.18 -14.09
N SER A 15 1.20 12.73 -12.94
CA SER A 15 1.06 11.97 -11.68
C SER A 15 -0.07 10.94 -11.73
N LEU A 16 -1.16 11.21 -12.47
CA LEU A 16 -2.22 10.24 -12.76
C LEU A 16 -1.74 9.08 -13.65
N CYS A 17 -0.67 9.26 -14.43
CA CYS A 17 -0.10 8.22 -15.28
C CYS A 17 0.98 7.36 -14.60
N LEU A 18 1.48 7.76 -13.43
CA LEU A 18 2.60 7.09 -12.73
C LEU A 18 2.20 6.45 -11.38
N ALA A 19 0.93 6.47 -11.01
CA ALA A 19 0.44 5.78 -9.81
C ALA A 19 0.40 4.25 -10.06
N ALA A 20 1.55 3.59 -9.92
CA ALA A 20 1.60 2.17 -9.63
C ALA A 20 1.19 1.95 -8.16
N PRO A 21 0.44 0.89 -7.84
CA PRO A 21 0.15 0.56 -6.44
C PRO A 21 1.43 0.08 -5.78
N SER A 22 2.02 0.90 -4.91
CA SER A 22 3.01 0.46 -3.94
C SER A 22 2.29 -0.14 -2.74
N HIS A 23 2.36 -1.45 -2.58
CA HIS A 23 2.02 -2.13 -1.33
C HIS A 23 2.94 -1.60 -0.22
N HIS A 24 2.36 -0.89 0.75
CA HIS A 24 2.96 -0.75 2.06
C HIS A 24 2.00 -1.30 3.11
N HIS A 25 2.50 -2.35 3.75
CA HIS A 25 2.05 -2.94 4.99
C HIS A 25 2.17 -1.88 6.08
N ASP A 26 1.09 -1.60 6.81
CA ASP A 26 1.20 -1.11 8.18
C ASP A 26 0.08 -1.69 9.04
N GLN A 27 0.49 -2.13 10.21
CA GLN A 27 -0.29 -2.87 11.19
C GLN A 27 -1.34 -1.97 11.85
N VAL A 28 -2.59 -2.41 11.83
CA VAL A 28 -3.57 -2.14 12.88
C VAL A 28 -4.34 -3.45 13.10
N GLU A 29 -4.00 -4.16 14.19
CA GLU A 29 -4.83 -5.24 14.74
C GLU A 29 -6.15 -4.64 15.22
N GLY A 30 -7.13 -4.60 14.32
CA GLY A 30 -8.54 -4.61 14.67
C GLY A 30 -9.05 -6.03 14.51
N ASP A 31 -9.72 -6.55 15.53
CA ASP A 31 -10.40 -7.85 15.60
C ASP A 31 -11.21 -8.12 14.33
N LYS A 32 -10.57 -8.75 13.33
CA LYS A 32 -11.22 -9.19 12.10
C LYS A 32 -12.05 -10.40 12.46
N THR A 33 -13.31 -10.39 12.04
CA THR A 33 -14.20 -11.52 12.34
C THR A 33 -13.65 -12.79 11.69
N GLU A 34 -13.78 -13.95 12.34
CA GLU A 34 -13.38 -15.27 11.81
C GLU A 34 -13.81 -15.48 10.35
N ALA A 35 -14.97 -14.95 9.96
CA ALA A 35 -15.48 -14.99 8.59
C ALA A 35 -14.59 -14.24 7.57
N GLU A 36 -14.02 -13.08 7.94
CA GLU A 36 -13.11 -12.33 7.07
C GLU A 36 -11.77 -13.07 6.90
N HIS A 37 -11.31 -13.79 7.93
CA HIS A 37 -10.12 -14.64 7.84
C HIS A 37 -10.36 -15.82 6.90
N ILE A 38 -11.50 -16.51 7.06
CA ILE A 38 -11.91 -17.60 6.18
C ILE A 38 -12.02 -17.12 4.73
N GLU A 39 -12.73 -16.03 4.48
CA GLU A 39 -12.91 -15.47 3.13
C GLU A 39 -11.55 -15.13 2.48
N ARG A 40 -10.66 -14.50 3.25
CA ARG A 40 -9.31 -14.17 2.77
C ARG A 40 -8.54 -15.41 2.35
N GLU A 41 -8.57 -16.49 3.14
CA GLU A 41 -7.83 -17.70 2.81
C GLU A 41 -8.47 -18.51 1.68
N GLN A 42 -9.80 -18.57 1.61
CA GLN A 42 -10.54 -19.24 0.52
C GLN A 42 -10.28 -18.57 -0.83
N CYS A 43 -10.23 -17.24 -0.87
CA CYS A 43 -10.19 -16.44 -2.09
C CYS A 43 -8.81 -15.85 -2.41
N SER A 44 -7.76 -16.36 -1.77
CA SER A 44 -6.40 -15.90 -2.03
C SER A 44 -5.84 -16.52 -3.31
N HIS A 45 -5.31 -15.67 -4.19
CA HIS A 45 -4.58 -16.01 -5.43
C HIS A 45 -3.09 -16.33 -5.21
N VAL A 46 -2.70 -16.53 -3.97
CA VAL A 46 -1.35 -17.02 -3.64
C VAL A 46 -1.38 -18.54 -3.76
N HIS A 47 -0.34 -19.13 -4.34
CA HIS A 47 -0.21 -20.58 -4.45
C HIS A 47 -0.34 -21.29 -3.09
N LEU A 48 -0.68 -22.58 -3.12
CA LEU A 48 -0.74 -23.42 -1.94
C LEU A 48 0.61 -24.10 -1.73
N ASP A 49 1.06 -24.15 -0.48
CA ASP A 49 2.26 -24.87 -0.10
C ASP A 49 1.97 -26.37 0.04
N ALA A 50 0.80 -26.71 0.58
CA ALA A 50 0.34 -28.09 0.67
C ALA A 50 -1.19 -28.17 0.74
N ILE A 51 -1.74 -29.30 0.31
CA ILE A 51 -3.16 -29.61 0.47
C ILE A 51 -3.35 -31.11 0.65
N THR A 52 -4.28 -31.50 1.50
CA THR A 52 -4.62 -32.92 1.71
C THR A 52 -6.10 -33.05 2.11
N GLU A 53 -6.67 -34.20 1.79
CA GLU A 53 -8.01 -34.63 2.20
C GLU A 53 -7.85 -35.97 2.92
N ASP A 54 -8.47 -36.13 4.09
CA ASP A 54 -8.45 -37.40 4.82
C ASP A 54 -9.60 -38.35 4.41
N ASP A 55 -9.65 -39.50 5.07
CA ASP A 55 -10.64 -40.55 4.78
C ASP A 55 -12.08 -40.14 5.17
N ASP A 56 -12.25 -39.12 6.03
CA ASP A 56 -13.53 -38.54 6.43
C ASP A 56 -13.94 -37.34 5.55
N HIS A 57 -13.15 -37.05 4.50
CA HIS A 57 -13.30 -35.90 3.60
C HIS A 57 -13.03 -34.54 4.25
N ASP A 58 -12.28 -34.52 5.36
CA ASP A 58 -11.80 -33.28 5.93
C ASP A 58 -10.62 -32.76 5.10
N LEU A 59 -10.75 -31.52 4.62
CA LEU A 59 -9.74 -30.86 3.80
C LEU A 59 -8.83 -30.00 4.68
N PHE A 60 -7.52 -30.04 4.42
CA PHE A 60 -6.53 -29.17 5.03
C PHE A 60 -5.65 -28.55 3.94
N ALA A 61 -5.66 -27.22 3.84
CA ALA A 61 -4.85 -26.45 2.90
C ALA A 61 -3.93 -25.49 3.66
N PHE A 62 -2.69 -25.35 3.19
CA PHE A 62 -1.63 -24.62 3.88
C PHE A 62 -1.01 -23.57 2.96
N ARG A 63 -0.71 -22.40 3.54
CA ARG A 63 -0.14 -21.27 2.82
C ARG A 63 0.60 -20.32 3.76
N GLY A 64 1.92 -20.20 3.57
CA GLY A 64 2.83 -19.46 4.44
C GLY A 64 2.64 -19.84 5.90
N HIS A 65 2.22 -18.86 6.71
CA HIS A 65 1.98 -19.04 8.15
C HIS A 65 0.55 -19.51 8.51
N HIS A 66 -0.34 -19.66 7.51
CA HIS A 66 -1.77 -19.89 7.71
C HIS A 66 -2.19 -21.27 7.21
N TYR A 67 -3.30 -21.75 7.74
CA TYR A 67 -4.00 -22.91 7.21
C TYR A 67 -5.51 -22.64 7.13
N LEU A 68 -6.15 -23.35 6.21
CA LEU A 68 -7.59 -23.40 6.03
C LEU A 68 -8.00 -24.86 6.15
N SER A 69 -8.96 -25.17 7.02
CA SER A 69 -9.56 -26.50 7.07
C SER A 69 -11.05 -26.45 6.73
N LYS A 70 -11.54 -27.55 6.16
CA LYS A 70 -12.96 -27.78 5.93
C LYS A 70 -13.33 -29.09 6.61
N ILE A 71 -14.05 -29.00 7.72
CA ILE A 71 -14.49 -30.14 8.54
C ILE A 71 -16.01 -30.09 8.63
N ASP A 72 -16.71 -31.19 8.35
CA ASP A 72 -18.19 -31.24 8.33
C ASP A 72 -18.82 -30.10 7.49
N ASP A 73 -18.27 -29.84 6.30
CA ASP A 73 -18.67 -28.75 5.40
C ASP A 73 -18.52 -27.32 5.95
N LYS A 74 -17.80 -27.14 7.05
CA LYS A 74 -17.55 -25.82 7.64
C LYS A 74 -16.08 -25.48 7.59
N TYR A 75 -15.81 -24.26 7.13
CA TYR A 75 -14.47 -23.73 7.07
C TYR A 75 -14.01 -23.17 8.42
N HIS A 76 -12.72 -23.28 8.67
CA HIS A 76 -12.01 -22.61 9.74
C HIS A 76 -10.64 -22.16 9.24
N ALA A 77 -10.25 -20.93 9.56
CA ALA A 77 -8.95 -20.39 9.19
C ALA A 77 -8.15 -20.07 10.46
N GLY A 78 -6.87 -20.40 10.45
CA GLY A 78 -6.00 -20.14 11.58
C GLY A 78 -4.53 -20.10 11.19
N THR A 79 -3.66 -20.06 12.20
CA THR A 79 -2.21 -20.16 11.97
C THR A 79 -1.77 -21.60 12.12
N ILE A 80 -0.76 -22.01 11.34
CA ILE A 80 -0.22 -23.38 11.40
C ILE A 80 0.21 -23.73 12.83
N GLU A 81 0.91 -22.82 13.51
CA GLU A 81 1.40 -23.04 14.87
C GLU A 81 0.26 -23.26 15.89
N SER A 82 -0.89 -22.61 15.69
CA SER A 82 -2.05 -22.78 16.57
C SER A 82 -2.68 -24.16 16.47
N ALA A 83 -2.69 -24.77 15.29
CA ALA A 83 -3.29 -26.08 15.02
C ALA A 83 -2.28 -27.24 15.09
N PHE A 84 -1.03 -27.01 14.68
CA PHE A 84 0.03 -28.00 14.58
C PHE A 84 1.20 -27.61 15.49
N LYS A 85 1.12 -28.02 16.75
CA LYS A 85 2.12 -27.65 17.75
C LYS A 85 3.53 -28.09 17.32
N GLY A 86 4.48 -27.14 17.38
CA GLY A 86 5.89 -27.38 17.03
C GLY A 86 6.18 -27.38 15.52
N LEU A 87 5.18 -27.03 14.71
CA LEU A 87 5.32 -26.76 13.29
C LEU A 87 5.15 -25.25 13.07
N HIS A 88 6.04 -24.68 12.28
CA HIS A 88 5.97 -23.28 11.85
C HIS A 88 5.79 -23.25 10.32
N ASP A 89 5.53 -22.05 9.82
CA ASP A 89 5.44 -21.65 8.41
C ASP A 89 6.33 -22.36 7.38
N ASP A 90 5.92 -22.27 6.12
CA ASP A 90 6.62 -22.79 4.94
C ASP A 90 6.81 -24.31 5.03
N ILE A 91 5.69 -25.03 4.95
CA ILE A 91 5.69 -26.50 4.84
C ILE A 91 5.85 -26.89 3.38
N ASP A 92 6.45 -28.04 3.08
CA ASP A 92 6.75 -28.40 1.70
C ASP A 92 5.73 -29.37 1.09
N ALA A 93 5.11 -30.23 1.90
CA ALA A 93 4.11 -31.17 1.43
C ALA A 93 3.25 -31.70 2.58
N ALA A 94 2.04 -32.16 2.28
CA ALA A 94 1.18 -32.81 3.26
C ALA A 94 0.34 -33.92 2.63
N PHE A 95 0.12 -35.01 3.37
CA PHE A 95 -0.80 -36.08 2.99
C PHE A 95 -1.46 -36.73 4.21
N SER A 96 -2.69 -37.20 4.06
CA SER A 96 -3.47 -37.84 5.11
C SER A 96 -3.54 -39.36 4.91
N HIS A 97 -3.31 -40.14 5.97
CA HIS A 97 -3.39 -41.60 5.94
C HIS A 97 -3.77 -42.16 7.32
N GLU A 98 -4.79 -43.02 7.37
CA GLU A 98 -5.23 -43.72 8.60
C GLU A 98 -5.49 -42.76 9.78
N GLU A 99 -6.29 -41.71 9.62
CA GLU A 99 -6.57 -40.68 10.64
C GLU A 99 -5.35 -39.83 11.08
N HIS A 100 -4.26 -39.88 10.30
CA HIS A 100 -3.07 -39.08 10.55
C HIS A 100 -2.77 -38.15 9.38
N ILE A 101 -2.41 -36.91 9.70
CA ILE A 101 -1.83 -35.98 8.74
C ILE A 101 -0.30 -36.01 8.87
N HIS A 102 0.34 -36.26 7.74
CA HIS A 102 1.79 -36.29 7.59
C HIS A 102 2.21 -35.00 6.90
N ILE A 103 3.07 -34.21 7.55
CA ILE A 103 3.53 -32.93 7.03
C ILE A 103 5.04 -32.99 6.86
N VAL A 104 5.52 -32.69 5.66
CA VAL A 104 6.93 -32.57 5.34
C VAL A 104 7.33 -31.10 5.46
N LYS A 105 8.41 -30.86 6.21
CA LYS A 105 9.04 -29.56 6.34
C LYS A 105 10.55 -29.74 6.38
N ASP A 106 11.24 -29.10 5.45
CA ASP A 106 12.67 -29.27 5.19
C ASP A 106 13.03 -30.76 4.99
N ASP A 107 13.83 -31.32 5.90
CA ASP A 107 14.24 -32.74 5.90
C ASP A 107 13.51 -33.55 6.98
N LYS A 108 12.35 -33.07 7.44
CA LYS A 108 11.60 -33.70 8.54
C LYS A 108 10.16 -34.01 8.13
N VAL A 109 9.69 -35.16 8.58
CA VAL A 109 8.29 -35.57 8.51
C VAL A 109 7.70 -35.49 9.91
N TYR A 110 6.62 -34.73 10.05
CA TYR A 110 5.81 -34.64 11.25
C TYR A 110 4.53 -35.45 11.03
N VAL A 111 4.04 -36.11 12.08
CA VAL A 111 2.79 -36.89 12.00
C VAL A 111 1.91 -36.53 13.17
N TYR A 112 0.70 -36.05 12.86
CA TYR A 112 -0.29 -35.62 13.84
C TYR A 112 -1.54 -36.49 13.75
N ASN A 113 -2.14 -36.82 14.89
CA ASN A 113 -3.49 -37.36 14.94
C ASN A 113 -4.46 -36.22 14.62
N ILE A 114 -5.34 -36.44 13.65
CA ILE A 114 -6.33 -35.45 13.22
C ILE A 114 -7.37 -35.25 14.34
N SER A 115 -7.82 -34.01 14.50
CA SER A 115 -8.94 -33.67 15.37
C SER A 115 -10.06 -33.20 14.46
N HIS A 116 -11.14 -33.99 14.36
CA HIS A 116 -12.31 -33.70 13.52
C HIS A 116 -13.22 -32.65 14.16
N LYS A 117 -12.62 -31.64 14.79
CA LYS A 117 -13.32 -30.54 15.43
C LYS A 117 -12.63 -29.24 15.09
N GLN A 118 -13.42 -28.29 14.63
CA GLN A 118 -12.94 -27.00 14.17
C GLN A 118 -12.16 -26.26 15.26
N GLY A 119 -10.98 -25.76 14.89
CA GLY A 119 -10.10 -24.98 15.76
C GLY A 119 -9.48 -25.74 16.93
N GLU A 120 -9.71 -27.05 17.06
CA GLU A 120 -8.98 -27.86 18.04
C GLU A 120 -7.59 -28.26 17.49
N PRO A 121 -6.52 -28.10 18.27
CA PRO A 121 -5.18 -28.43 17.81
C PRO A 121 -5.01 -29.95 17.62
N HIS A 122 -4.26 -30.32 16.59
CA HIS A 122 -3.88 -31.68 16.29
C HIS A 122 -2.77 -32.18 17.22
N THR A 123 -2.74 -33.48 17.50
CA THR A 123 -1.82 -34.05 18.49
C THR A 123 -0.61 -34.70 17.81
N LEU A 124 0.59 -34.16 18.05
CA LEU A 124 1.83 -34.74 17.52
C LEU A 124 2.05 -36.16 18.07
N ARG A 125 2.33 -37.11 17.18
CA ARG A 125 2.61 -38.50 17.58
C ARG A 125 3.99 -38.64 18.22
N SER A 126 4.06 -39.52 19.20
CA SER A 126 5.33 -39.94 19.81
C SER A 126 6.25 -40.55 18.75
N GLY A 127 7.52 -40.13 18.75
CA GLY A 127 8.52 -40.57 17.79
C GLY A 127 8.69 -39.66 16.56
N TYR A 128 7.90 -38.58 16.45
CA TYR A 128 8.00 -37.57 15.39
C TYR A 128 8.44 -36.20 15.94
N PRO A 129 9.14 -35.37 15.13
CA PRO A 129 9.46 -35.58 13.72
C PRO A 129 10.57 -36.61 13.47
N ARG A 130 10.50 -37.29 12.31
CA ARG A 130 11.54 -38.20 11.79
C ARG A 130 12.20 -37.58 10.56
N SER A 131 13.38 -38.04 10.18
CA SER A 131 13.98 -37.59 8.91
C SER A 131 13.16 -38.09 7.72
N VAL A 132 13.17 -37.37 6.59
CA VAL A 132 12.53 -37.84 5.34
C VAL A 132 13.08 -39.20 4.92
N LYS A 133 14.37 -39.44 5.12
CA LYS A 133 15.01 -40.73 4.86
C LYS A 133 14.44 -41.87 5.69
N ASP A 134 14.20 -41.66 6.98
CA ASP A 134 13.67 -42.70 7.86
C ASP A 134 12.17 -42.94 7.63
N ALA A 135 11.41 -41.88 7.31
CA ALA A 135 9.96 -41.92 7.19
C ALA A 135 9.45 -42.29 5.79
N LEU A 136 10.19 -41.92 4.73
CA LEU A 136 9.80 -42.12 3.33
C LEU A 136 10.88 -42.84 2.50
N GLY A 137 12.06 -43.11 3.06
CA GLY A 137 13.13 -43.82 2.35
C GLY A 137 13.80 -43.00 1.24
N LEU A 138 13.54 -41.69 1.16
CA LEU A 138 14.04 -40.78 0.12
C LEU A 138 15.04 -39.76 0.70
N GLU A 139 15.85 -39.17 -0.17
CA GLU A 139 16.76 -38.07 0.19
C GLU A 139 16.45 -36.85 -0.69
N GLY A 140 16.68 -35.64 -0.15
CA GLY A 140 16.43 -34.38 -0.84
C GLY A 140 15.09 -33.74 -0.48
N HIS A 141 14.88 -32.54 -1.00
CA HIS A 141 13.67 -31.75 -0.79
C HIS A 141 12.47 -32.41 -1.50
N ILE A 142 11.28 -32.31 -0.90
CA ILE A 142 10.03 -32.86 -1.41
C ILE A 142 9.15 -31.68 -1.78
N ASP A 143 8.69 -31.59 -3.03
CA ASP A 143 7.82 -30.49 -3.46
C ASP A 143 6.34 -30.80 -3.26
N ALA A 144 5.95 -32.07 -3.33
CA ALA A 144 4.57 -32.50 -3.08
C ALA A 144 4.52 -33.97 -2.69
N ALA A 145 3.51 -34.36 -1.93
CA ALA A 145 3.24 -35.75 -1.59
C ALA A 145 1.73 -35.98 -1.48
N PHE A 146 1.25 -37.10 -2.00
CA PHE A 146 -0.16 -37.47 -1.89
C PHE A 146 -0.32 -38.98 -1.80
N ILE A 147 -1.44 -39.43 -1.22
CA ILE A 147 -1.83 -40.82 -1.16
C ILE A 147 -3.28 -40.91 -1.61
N CYS A 148 -3.61 -41.90 -2.45
CA CYS A 148 -4.99 -42.13 -2.84
C CYS A 148 -5.70 -43.01 -1.79
N PRO A 149 -7.03 -42.99 -1.71
CA PRO A 149 -7.77 -43.81 -0.74
C PRO A 149 -7.48 -45.31 -0.88
N ASN A 150 -7.46 -46.02 0.26
CA ASN A 150 -7.33 -47.48 0.36
C ASN A 150 -6.02 -48.08 -0.23
N VAL A 151 -4.95 -47.30 -0.31
CA VAL A 151 -3.62 -47.79 -0.67
C VAL A 151 -2.60 -47.36 0.37
N HIS A 152 -1.51 -48.13 0.55
CA HIS A 152 -0.39 -47.78 1.42
C HIS A 152 0.81 -47.24 0.62
N VAL A 153 0.52 -46.60 -0.52
CA VAL A 153 1.52 -46.09 -1.45
C VAL A 153 1.41 -44.57 -1.52
N VAL A 154 2.41 -43.89 -0.97
CA VAL A 154 2.56 -42.43 -1.04
C VAL A 154 3.29 -42.09 -2.33
N HIS A 155 2.71 -41.21 -3.13
CA HIS A 155 3.34 -40.65 -4.32
C HIS A 155 4.06 -39.36 -3.94
N VAL A 156 5.40 -39.38 -4.01
CA VAL A 156 6.27 -38.26 -3.62
C VAL A 156 6.87 -37.62 -4.87
N ILE A 157 6.79 -36.29 -4.98
CA ILE A 157 7.30 -35.52 -6.12
C ILE A 157 8.55 -34.73 -5.68
N GLN A 158 9.60 -34.82 -6.51
CA GLN A 158 10.83 -34.03 -6.40
C GLN A 158 11.21 -33.48 -7.78
N GLY A 159 11.07 -32.17 -7.96
CA GLY A 159 11.14 -31.44 -9.22
C GLY A 159 10.15 -31.98 -10.24
N ASN A 160 10.69 -32.65 -11.26
CA ASN A 160 9.92 -33.28 -12.33
C ASN A 160 9.88 -34.81 -12.22
N LYS A 161 10.18 -35.36 -11.05
CA LYS A 161 10.20 -36.80 -10.79
C LYS A 161 9.17 -37.17 -9.74
N ILE A 162 8.60 -38.36 -9.88
CA ILE A 162 7.69 -38.97 -8.91
C ILE A 162 8.20 -40.34 -8.49
N TYR A 163 8.02 -40.65 -7.21
CA TYR A 163 8.37 -41.91 -6.57
C TYR A 163 7.12 -42.50 -5.93
N ASP A 164 6.87 -43.78 -6.15
CA ASP A 164 5.87 -44.53 -5.41
C ASP A 164 6.55 -45.15 -4.18
N VAL A 165 6.18 -44.72 -2.98
CA VAL A 165 6.74 -45.13 -1.68
C VAL A 165 5.72 -46.00 -0.94
N ASP A 166 6.06 -47.26 -0.74
CA ASP A 166 5.28 -48.19 0.08
C ASP A 166 5.64 -48.00 1.56
N ILE A 167 4.67 -47.49 2.33
CA ILE A 167 4.78 -47.20 3.77
C ILE A 167 4.18 -48.31 4.65
N SER A 168 3.77 -49.45 4.07
CA SER A 168 3.21 -50.58 4.84
C SER A 168 4.26 -51.36 5.66
N HIS A 169 5.55 -51.09 5.44
CA HIS A 169 6.66 -51.74 6.12
C HIS A 169 7.68 -50.71 6.62
N GLU A 170 8.43 -51.05 7.67
CA GLU A 170 9.52 -50.24 8.20
C GLU A 170 10.85 -51.01 8.08
N PRO A 171 11.86 -50.51 7.33
CA PRO A 171 11.90 -49.23 6.64
C PRO A 171 11.02 -49.19 5.37
N PRO A 172 10.53 -48.01 4.97
CA PRO A 172 9.78 -47.83 3.73
C PRO A 172 10.59 -48.23 2.49
N THR A 173 9.91 -48.66 1.44
CA THR A 173 10.55 -48.98 0.15
C THR A 173 9.96 -48.13 -0.96
N HIS A 174 10.75 -47.76 -1.97
CA HIS A 174 10.29 -46.92 -3.06
C HIS A 174 10.69 -47.48 -4.43
N THR A 175 9.94 -47.07 -5.44
CA THR A 175 10.18 -47.40 -6.86
C THR A 175 11.25 -46.49 -7.48
N GLU A 176 11.78 -46.86 -8.65
CA GLU A 176 12.61 -45.96 -9.44
C GLU A 176 11.83 -44.70 -9.88
N ALA A 177 12.51 -43.56 -9.93
CA ALA A 177 11.93 -42.28 -10.30
C ALA A 177 11.30 -42.31 -11.72
N LYS A 178 10.03 -41.91 -11.82
CA LYS A 178 9.34 -41.68 -13.10
C LYS A 178 9.27 -40.18 -13.38
N THR A 179 9.26 -39.77 -14.64
CA THR A 179 9.11 -38.35 -15.03
C THR A 179 7.64 -37.98 -15.14
N ILE A 180 7.26 -36.86 -14.53
CA ILE A 180 5.90 -36.28 -14.63
C ILE A 180 5.83 -35.23 -15.75
N PRO A 181 4.63 -34.90 -16.25
CA PRO A 181 4.45 -33.92 -17.33
C PRO A 181 4.63 -32.45 -16.92
N TYR A 182 5.09 -32.18 -15.69
CA TYR A 182 5.31 -30.85 -15.14
C TYR A 182 6.78 -30.63 -14.80
N LYS A 183 7.21 -29.36 -14.81
CA LYS A 183 8.58 -28.97 -14.40
C LYS A 183 8.74 -28.88 -12.89
N HIS A 184 7.70 -28.38 -12.22
CA HIS A 184 7.49 -28.36 -10.78
C HIS A 184 6.00 -28.58 -10.51
N VAL A 185 5.68 -28.96 -9.29
CA VAL A 185 4.33 -29.07 -8.73
C VAL A 185 4.42 -28.44 -7.35
N ASP A 186 3.51 -27.54 -7.02
CA ASP A 186 3.55 -26.87 -5.71
C ASP A 186 2.85 -27.71 -4.65
N THR A 187 1.76 -28.40 -5.02
CA THR A 187 1.16 -29.42 -4.17
C THR A 187 0.28 -30.37 -4.99
N ALA A 188 -0.03 -31.52 -4.42
CA ALA A 188 -0.99 -32.46 -4.99
C ALA A 188 -1.74 -33.18 -3.88
N MET A 189 -2.97 -33.58 -4.16
CA MET A 189 -3.77 -34.46 -3.31
C MET A 189 -4.49 -35.51 -4.15
N CYS A 190 -4.94 -36.59 -3.51
CA CYS A 190 -5.76 -37.59 -4.17
C CYS A 190 -6.96 -37.94 -3.30
N ASN A 191 -8.14 -37.99 -3.91
CA ASN A 191 -9.37 -38.39 -3.26
C ASN A 191 -10.12 -39.41 -4.13
N ALA A 192 -11.37 -39.69 -3.79
CA ALA A 192 -12.20 -40.66 -4.51
C ALA A 192 -12.40 -40.31 -6.00
N ASN A 193 -12.25 -39.04 -6.38
CA ASN A 193 -12.44 -38.60 -7.76
C ASN A 193 -11.15 -38.70 -8.59
N GLY A 194 -9.98 -38.81 -7.96
CA GLY A 194 -8.69 -38.90 -8.62
C GLY A 194 -7.62 -38.00 -7.98
N VAL A 195 -6.62 -37.64 -8.77
CA VAL A 195 -5.47 -36.82 -8.37
C VAL A 195 -5.71 -35.37 -8.80
N SER A 196 -5.61 -34.45 -7.86
CA SER A 196 -5.60 -33.01 -8.10
C SER A 196 -4.17 -32.51 -7.94
N VAL A 197 -3.62 -31.91 -9.01
CA VAL A 197 -2.26 -31.37 -9.06
C VAL A 197 -2.35 -29.86 -9.17
N VAL A 198 -1.71 -29.14 -8.25
CA VAL A 198 -1.72 -27.67 -8.20
C VAL A 198 -0.37 -27.14 -8.66
N VAL A 199 -0.41 -26.19 -9.59
CA VAL A 199 0.75 -25.45 -10.10
C VAL A 199 0.36 -23.98 -10.21
N ASP A 200 1.06 -23.15 -9.46
CA ASP A 200 0.74 -21.75 -9.18
C ASP A 200 -0.68 -21.61 -8.59
N ASP A 201 -1.60 -20.97 -9.32
CA ASP A 201 -3.01 -20.77 -8.95
C ASP A 201 -3.97 -21.67 -9.77
N ASP A 202 -3.41 -22.52 -10.63
CA ASP A 202 -4.15 -23.46 -11.47
C ASP A 202 -4.09 -24.88 -10.87
N PHE A 203 -5.22 -25.59 -10.84
CA PHE A 203 -5.21 -27.04 -10.59
C PHE A 203 -5.66 -27.85 -11.81
N TYR A 204 -5.15 -29.08 -11.87
CA TYR A 204 -5.38 -30.04 -12.93
C TYR A 204 -5.85 -31.35 -12.32
N HIS A 205 -6.97 -31.85 -12.82
CA HIS A 205 -7.56 -33.08 -12.33
C HIS A 205 -7.23 -34.27 -13.26
N TYR A 206 -6.81 -35.37 -12.65
CA TYR A 206 -6.50 -36.63 -13.32
C TYR A 206 -7.26 -37.77 -12.66
N GLN A 207 -7.89 -38.64 -13.45
CA GLN A 207 -8.69 -39.76 -12.92
C GLN A 207 -7.89 -40.79 -12.10
N SER A 208 -6.55 -40.84 -12.26
CA SER A 208 -5.68 -41.73 -11.48
C SER A 208 -4.22 -41.29 -11.54
N PRO A 209 -3.36 -41.76 -10.60
CA PRO A 209 -1.91 -41.50 -10.65
C PRO A 209 -1.27 -42.00 -11.95
N ALA A 210 -1.72 -43.14 -12.49
CA ALA A 210 -1.18 -43.68 -13.73
C ALA A 210 -1.44 -42.76 -14.94
N ILE A 211 -2.64 -42.15 -15.01
CA ILE A 211 -2.98 -41.20 -16.08
C ILE A 211 -2.17 -39.91 -15.90
N PHE A 212 -2.04 -39.41 -14.67
CA PHE A 212 -1.20 -38.25 -14.37
C PHE A 212 0.24 -38.42 -14.86
N VAL A 213 0.90 -39.52 -14.50
CA VAL A 213 2.31 -39.76 -14.86
C VAL A 213 2.50 -39.97 -16.37
N THR A 214 1.52 -40.56 -17.05
CA THR A 214 1.62 -40.88 -18.50
C THR A 214 1.01 -39.81 -19.41
N ALA A 215 0.44 -38.75 -18.84
CA ALA A 215 -0.23 -37.71 -19.60
C ALA A 215 0.77 -36.99 -20.54
N ARG A 216 0.33 -36.81 -21.79
CA ARG A 216 1.07 -36.04 -22.81
C ARG A 216 0.42 -34.70 -23.12
N ILE A 217 -0.83 -34.55 -22.71
CA ILE A 217 -1.67 -33.36 -22.89
C ILE A 217 -2.19 -33.03 -21.50
N LEU A 218 -2.00 -31.79 -21.08
CA LEU A 218 -2.50 -31.31 -19.80
C LEU A 218 -4.04 -31.20 -19.87
N PRO A 219 -4.77 -31.62 -18.83
CA PRO A 219 -6.20 -31.35 -18.70
C PRO A 219 -6.50 -29.85 -18.78
N GLU A 220 -7.78 -29.52 -18.93
CA GLU A 220 -8.22 -28.13 -18.82
C GLU A 220 -7.89 -27.61 -17.41
N LYS A 221 -7.22 -26.45 -17.37
CA LYS A 221 -6.85 -25.78 -16.13
C LYS A 221 -8.11 -25.25 -15.43
N GLN A 222 -8.14 -25.37 -14.12
CA GLN A 222 -9.24 -24.92 -13.28
C GLN A 222 -8.69 -24.09 -12.12
N ASP A 223 -9.56 -23.28 -11.50
CA ASP A 223 -9.18 -22.31 -10.47
C ASP A 223 -9.21 -22.97 -9.07
N VAL A 224 -8.10 -22.86 -8.32
CA VAL A 224 -7.93 -23.46 -7.00
C VAL A 224 -8.95 -22.92 -6.00
N ALA A 225 -9.07 -21.59 -5.92
CA ALA A 225 -9.94 -20.92 -4.95
C ALA A 225 -11.40 -21.34 -5.13
N LYS A 226 -11.87 -21.43 -6.37
CA LYS A 226 -13.24 -21.81 -6.71
C LYS A 226 -13.53 -23.28 -6.46
N GLU A 227 -12.74 -24.18 -7.05
CA GLU A 227 -13.10 -25.60 -7.09
C GLU A 227 -12.62 -26.38 -5.86
N LEU A 228 -11.49 -25.99 -5.25
CA LEU A 228 -10.94 -26.69 -4.07
C LEU A 228 -11.33 -26.03 -2.74
N LEU A 229 -11.38 -24.70 -2.70
CA LEU A 229 -11.58 -23.94 -1.45
C LEU A 229 -12.97 -23.29 -1.31
N GLY A 230 -13.84 -23.44 -2.32
CA GLY A 230 -15.22 -22.96 -2.28
C GLY A 230 -15.37 -21.44 -2.24
N CYS A 231 -14.43 -20.70 -2.84
CA CYS A 231 -14.56 -19.26 -3.02
C CYS A 231 -15.59 -18.92 -4.13
N ASP A 232 -16.78 -18.50 -3.72
CA ASP A 232 -17.88 -18.16 -4.64
C ASP A 232 -17.98 -16.66 -4.96
N HIS A 233 -16.94 -15.84 -4.72
CA HIS A 233 -17.06 -14.38 -4.82
C HIS A 233 -17.21 -13.81 -6.24
N HIS A 234 -16.82 -14.56 -7.27
CA HIS A 234 -16.88 -14.09 -8.64
C HIS A 234 -18.09 -14.58 -9.42
N VAL A 235 -18.67 -15.74 -9.07
CA VAL A 235 -19.77 -16.34 -9.81
C VAL A 235 -21.04 -15.47 -9.77
N PRO A 236 -21.51 -14.97 -8.61
CA PRO A 236 -22.71 -14.13 -8.56
C PRO A 236 -22.52 -12.82 -9.32
N LEU A 237 -21.33 -12.20 -9.23
CA LEU A 237 -21.08 -10.91 -9.89
C LEU A 237 -20.88 -11.04 -11.41
N LEU A 238 -20.32 -12.15 -11.89
CA LEU A 238 -20.27 -12.47 -13.32
C LEU A 238 -21.64 -12.88 -13.86
N GLU A 239 -22.39 -13.72 -13.14
CA GLU A 239 -23.75 -14.16 -13.52
C GLU A 239 -24.77 -13.01 -13.49
N GLU A 240 -24.63 -12.08 -12.54
CA GLU A 240 -25.43 -10.84 -12.49
C GLU A 240 -24.96 -9.76 -13.49
N GLY A 241 -23.91 -10.03 -14.28
CA GLY A 241 -23.33 -9.08 -15.24
C GLY A 241 -22.61 -7.87 -14.60
N LYS A 242 -22.44 -7.89 -13.27
CA LYS A 242 -21.85 -6.83 -12.45
C LYS A 242 -20.31 -6.76 -12.47
N ALA A 243 -19.65 -7.84 -12.86
CA ALA A 243 -18.19 -7.93 -13.01
C ALA A 243 -17.76 -8.14 -14.48
N THR A 244 -18.49 -7.55 -15.42
CA THR A 244 -18.13 -7.59 -16.84
C THR A 244 -17.20 -6.42 -17.20
N VAL A 245 -16.31 -6.62 -18.16
CA VAL A 245 -15.41 -5.55 -18.68
C VAL A 245 -16.18 -4.26 -19.04
N PRO A 246 -17.36 -4.30 -19.69
CA PRO A 246 -18.14 -3.09 -19.97
C PRO A 246 -18.61 -2.36 -18.72
N LEU A 247 -19.07 -3.06 -17.68
CA LEU A 247 -19.55 -2.41 -16.47
C LEU A 247 -18.41 -1.85 -15.62
N LEU A 248 -17.27 -2.54 -15.58
CA LEU A 248 -16.06 -2.02 -14.96
C LEU A 248 -15.60 -0.75 -15.70
N ALA A 249 -15.61 -0.76 -17.03
CA ALA A 249 -15.30 0.41 -17.84
C ALA A 249 -16.27 1.57 -17.56
N GLU A 250 -17.58 1.30 -17.45
CA GLU A 250 -18.58 2.32 -17.11
C GLU A 250 -18.34 2.91 -15.71
N ARG A 251 -18.08 2.06 -14.72
CA ARG A 251 -17.81 2.49 -13.34
C ARG A 251 -16.56 3.33 -13.24
N LEU A 252 -15.45 2.88 -13.84
CA LEU A 252 -14.19 3.63 -13.88
C LEU A 252 -14.37 4.96 -14.61
N THR A 253 -15.14 4.97 -15.71
CA THR A 253 -15.46 6.22 -16.43
C THR A 253 -16.25 7.19 -15.54
N ARG A 254 -17.23 6.70 -14.79
CA ARG A 254 -18.01 7.53 -13.86
C ARG A 254 -17.15 8.12 -12.74
N GLU A 255 -16.30 7.29 -12.12
CA GLU A 255 -15.38 7.74 -11.07
C GLU A 255 -14.37 8.76 -11.62
N LEU A 256 -13.84 8.55 -12.82
CA LEU A 256 -12.97 9.50 -13.50
C LEU A 256 -13.67 10.84 -13.77
N VAL A 257 -14.92 10.81 -14.27
CA VAL A 257 -15.72 12.02 -14.51
C VAL A 257 -15.98 12.77 -13.19
N GLU A 258 -16.25 12.05 -12.11
CA GLU A 258 -16.43 12.66 -10.79
C GLU A 258 -15.15 13.38 -10.31
N HIS A 259 -13.99 12.73 -10.44
CA HIS A 259 -12.71 13.35 -10.09
C HIS A 259 -12.41 14.59 -10.96
N ILE A 260 -12.67 14.52 -12.27
CA ILE A 260 -12.51 15.67 -13.19
C ILE A 260 -13.41 16.83 -12.73
N ASN A 261 -14.67 16.55 -12.39
CA ASN A 261 -15.59 17.57 -11.91
C ASN A 261 -15.13 18.18 -10.58
N LYS A 262 -14.62 17.37 -9.65
CA LYS A 262 -14.04 17.86 -8.39
C LYS A 262 -12.85 18.81 -8.64
N ILE A 263 -11.94 18.45 -9.55
CA ILE A 263 -10.79 19.29 -9.92
C ILE A 263 -11.25 20.59 -10.60
N ASN A 264 -12.22 20.53 -11.51
CA ASN A 264 -12.76 21.71 -12.18
C ASN A 264 -13.42 22.67 -11.17
N ASN A 265 -14.18 22.13 -10.21
CA ASN A 265 -14.77 22.94 -9.15
C ASN A 265 -13.69 23.59 -8.27
N PHE A 266 -12.62 22.86 -7.94
CA PHE A 266 -11.49 23.43 -7.19
C PHE A 266 -10.83 24.60 -7.93
N ASN A 267 -10.58 24.43 -9.24
CA ASN A 267 -10.03 25.49 -10.08
C ASN A 267 -10.95 26.72 -10.18
N GLN A 268 -12.26 26.51 -10.14
CA GLN A 268 -13.23 27.60 -10.09
C GLN A 268 -13.14 28.35 -8.75
N VAL A 269 -13.14 27.65 -7.62
CA VAL A 269 -12.99 28.26 -6.29
C VAL A 269 -11.67 29.04 -6.18
N LEU A 270 -10.56 28.48 -6.66
CA LEU A 270 -9.28 29.18 -6.73
C LEU A 270 -9.35 30.44 -7.62
N SER A 271 -10.09 30.39 -8.72
CA SER A 271 -10.28 31.55 -9.60
C SER A 271 -11.08 32.66 -8.91
N ASP A 272 -12.09 32.30 -8.12
CA ASP A 272 -12.91 33.26 -7.37
C ASP A 272 -12.08 33.93 -6.26
N VAL A 273 -11.18 33.17 -5.62
CA VAL A 273 -10.16 33.68 -4.68
C VAL A 273 -9.26 34.70 -5.36
N MET A 274 -8.70 34.37 -6.52
CA MET A 274 -7.86 35.31 -7.29
C MET A 274 -8.60 36.59 -7.69
N ARG A 275 -9.93 36.55 -7.88
CA ARG A 275 -10.76 37.71 -8.22
C ARG A 275 -11.25 38.49 -7.00
N ALA A 276 -10.93 38.04 -5.78
CA ALA A 276 -11.49 38.54 -4.52
C ALA A 276 -13.02 38.37 -4.41
N GLU A 277 -13.60 37.45 -5.19
CA GLU A 277 -15.02 37.12 -5.25
C GLU A 277 -15.39 35.96 -4.30
N GLU A 278 -14.48 35.59 -3.39
CA GLU A 278 -14.65 34.53 -2.37
C GLU A 278 -15.98 34.62 -1.64
N ASP A 279 -16.68 33.48 -1.54
CA ASP A 279 -17.86 33.31 -0.70
C ASP A 279 -17.43 32.84 0.70
N THR A 280 -17.50 33.74 1.68
CA THR A 280 -17.05 33.48 3.05
C THR A 280 -18.24 33.01 3.88
N GLN A 281 -18.46 31.70 3.94
CA GLN A 281 -19.59 31.12 4.70
C GLN A 281 -19.52 31.36 6.22
N ASN A 282 -18.35 31.73 6.79
CA ASN A 282 -18.10 31.73 8.24
C ASN A 282 -17.55 33.05 8.84
N SER A 283 -17.90 34.22 8.28
CA SER A 283 -17.44 35.53 8.81
C SER A 283 -15.91 35.74 8.87
N GLU A 284 -15.10 34.85 8.30
CA GLU A 284 -13.68 35.10 8.13
C GLU A 284 -13.43 36.19 7.08
N PRO A 285 -12.48 37.11 7.30
CA PRO A 285 -12.13 38.10 6.31
C PRO A 285 -11.47 37.44 5.10
N LYS A 286 -11.90 37.86 3.89
CA LYS A 286 -11.31 37.45 2.60
C LYS A 286 -9.79 37.58 2.60
N VAL A 287 -9.11 36.76 1.80
CA VAL A 287 -7.63 36.75 1.70
C VAL A 287 -7.08 38.14 1.42
N PHE A 288 -7.63 38.85 0.43
CA PHE A 288 -7.21 40.21 0.10
C PHE A 288 -7.48 41.22 1.21
N THR A 289 -8.48 41.00 2.06
CA THR A 289 -8.73 41.85 3.23
C THR A 289 -7.67 41.64 4.30
N LYS A 290 -7.29 40.38 4.55
CA LYS A 290 -6.17 40.03 5.44
C LYS A 290 -4.86 40.67 4.95
N MET A 291 -4.52 40.52 3.67
CA MET A 291 -3.33 41.14 3.07
C MET A 291 -3.32 42.67 3.19
N ARG A 292 -4.44 43.34 2.84
CA ARG A 292 -4.54 44.80 2.94
C ARG A 292 -4.29 45.31 4.36
N LYS A 293 -4.68 44.52 5.39
CA LYS A 293 -4.43 44.87 6.79
C LYS A 293 -2.94 44.87 7.10
N GLU A 294 -2.19 43.87 6.62
CA GLU A 294 -0.74 43.81 6.81
C GLU A 294 0.00 44.94 6.07
N PHE A 295 -0.39 45.22 4.82
CA PHE A 295 0.12 46.39 4.09
C PHE A 295 -0.19 47.72 4.79
N ALA A 296 -1.36 47.84 5.43
CA ALA A 296 -1.71 49.05 6.19
C ALA A 296 -0.84 49.21 7.45
N LYS A 297 -0.51 48.11 8.15
CA LYS A 297 0.44 48.14 9.27
C LYS A 297 1.84 48.55 8.82
N TRP A 298 2.33 47.96 7.72
CA TRP A 298 3.63 48.32 7.17
C TRP A 298 3.69 49.80 6.75
N LYS A 299 2.62 50.31 6.14
CA LYS A 299 2.50 51.74 5.85
C LYS A 299 2.62 52.61 7.11
N GLN A 300 1.94 52.24 8.20
CA GLN A 300 2.06 52.98 9.46
C GLN A 300 3.50 52.97 10.00
N GLN A 301 4.21 51.86 9.86
CA GLN A 301 5.63 51.79 10.22
C GLN A 301 6.48 52.71 9.34
N LEU A 302 6.26 52.72 8.03
CA LEU A 302 6.95 53.64 7.10
C LEU A 302 6.70 55.10 7.47
N ASP A 303 5.44 55.47 7.68
CA ASP A 303 5.06 56.84 8.06
C ASP A 303 5.72 57.25 9.38
N SER A 304 5.77 56.34 10.38
CA SER A 304 6.44 56.60 11.66
C SER A 304 7.96 56.76 11.54
N LYS A 305 8.61 55.96 10.68
CA LYS A 305 10.07 56.04 10.46
C LYS A 305 10.44 57.26 9.63
N ALA A 306 9.57 57.72 8.72
CA ALA A 306 9.77 58.94 7.95
C ALA A 306 9.82 60.18 8.86
N VAL A 307 8.91 60.28 9.84
CA VAL A 307 8.93 61.37 10.84
C VAL A 307 10.25 61.35 11.63
N ARG A 308 10.70 60.18 12.10
CA ARG A 308 11.98 60.04 12.81
C ARG A 308 13.19 60.43 11.96
N LEU A 309 13.14 60.17 10.65
CA LEU A 309 14.21 60.57 9.73
C LEU A 309 14.28 62.09 9.59
N GLU A 310 13.14 62.77 9.48
CA GLU A 310 13.07 64.24 9.45
C GLU A 310 13.61 64.85 10.74
N GLU A 311 13.25 64.30 11.91
CA GLU A 311 13.78 64.71 13.22
C GLU A 311 15.30 64.54 13.29
N ASN A 312 15.83 63.35 12.93
CA ASN A 312 17.27 63.09 12.94
C ASN A 312 18.03 64.03 11.98
N LEU A 313 17.47 64.32 10.80
CA LEU A 313 18.06 65.26 9.85
C LEU A 313 18.08 66.69 10.40
N GLN A 314 17.02 67.11 11.11
CA GLN A 314 16.99 68.43 11.75
C GLN A 314 18.03 68.55 12.86
N ASP A 315 18.12 67.55 13.74
CA ASP A 315 19.10 67.51 14.84
C ASP A 315 20.54 67.59 14.29
N GLU A 316 20.84 66.82 13.23
CA GLU A 316 22.18 66.77 12.64
C GLU A 316 22.52 68.06 11.86
N VAL A 317 21.53 68.72 11.24
CA VAL A 317 21.69 70.06 10.65
C VAL A 317 21.94 71.12 11.72
N GLU A 318 21.25 71.05 12.86
CA GLU A 318 21.40 71.99 13.97
C GLU A 318 22.79 71.83 14.63
N GLU A 319 23.21 70.60 14.90
CA GLU A 319 24.55 70.29 15.44
C GLU A 319 25.65 70.77 14.48
N TYR A 320 25.51 70.50 13.19
CA TYR A 320 26.45 70.95 12.16
C TYR A 320 26.55 72.48 12.11
N THR A 321 25.41 73.17 12.18
CA THR A 321 25.34 74.64 12.17
C THR A 321 26.00 75.25 13.41
N HIS A 322 25.81 74.65 14.60
CA HIS A 322 26.40 75.12 15.84
C HIS A 322 27.94 74.98 15.87
N ASN A 323 28.47 73.93 15.24
CA ASN A 323 29.90 73.63 15.25
C ASN A 323 30.70 74.35 14.13
N CYS A 324 30.02 74.88 13.12
CA CYS A 324 30.67 75.57 12.00
C CYS A 324 30.90 77.07 12.27
N ARG A 325 32.14 77.54 12.07
CA ARG A 325 32.61 78.93 12.32
C ARG A 325 32.10 80.00 11.32
N GLY A 326 30.93 79.80 10.71
CA GLY A 326 30.26 80.82 9.87
C GLY A 326 30.75 80.96 8.43
N LYS A 327 31.40 79.94 7.85
CA LYS A 327 31.78 79.92 6.42
C LYS A 327 30.91 79.04 5.53
N GLU A 328 30.00 78.27 6.11
CA GLU A 328 29.11 77.36 5.38
C GLU A 328 27.68 77.90 5.33
N LEU A 329 26.92 77.49 4.31
CA LEU A 329 25.53 77.90 4.15
C LEU A 329 24.67 77.20 5.21
N PRO A 330 23.96 77.96 6.07
CA PRO A 330 23.03 77.38 7.06
C PRO A 330 22.00 76.49 6.38
N GLY A 331 21.78 75.29 6.93
CA GLY A 331 20.83 74.30 6.40
C GLY A 331 21.41 73.26 5.43
N PHE A 332 22.70 73.28 5.12
CA PHE A 332 23.36 72.29 4.27
C PHE A 332 24.32 71.41 5.09
N VAL A 333 24.03 70.10 5.17
CA VAL A 333 24.93 69.08 5.73
C VAL A 333 25.86 68.51 4.64
N ASN A 334 26.99 67.96 5.05
CA ASN A 334 27.90 67.24 4.15
C ASN A 334 27.19 66.04 3.51
N TYR A 335 27.35 65.87 2.19
CA TYR A 335 26.77 64.76 1.43
C TYR A 335 27.04 63.38 2.05
N ARG A 336 28.24 63.13 2.57
CA ARG A 336 28.57 61.83 3.21
C ARG A 336 27.74 61.57 4.47
N THR A 337 27.46 62.63 5.23
CA THR A 337 26.64 62.55 6.44
C THR A 337 25.20 62.21 6.07
N PHE A 338 24.63 62.97 5.13
CA PHE A 338 23.32 62.67 4.57
C PHE A 338 23.23 61.24 4.01
N GLU A 339 24.22 60.82 3.22
CA GLU A 339 24.31 59.48 2.65
C GLU A 339 24.30 58.40 3.74
N ASN A 340 25.04 58.59 4.84
CA ASN A 340 25.07 57.65 5.96
C ASN A 340 23.73 57.56 6.69
N ILE A 341 23.05 58.70 6.92
CA ILE A 341 21.72 58.75 7.54
C ILE A 341 20.71 57.99 6.67
N VAL A 342 20.69 58.27 5.36
CA VAL A 342 19.80 57.60 4.42
C VAL A 342 20.10 56.11 4.31
N LYS A 343 21.38 55.71 4.25
CA LYS A 343 21.77 54.28 4.25
C LYS A 343 21.29 53.56 5.50
N LYS A 344 21.47 54.17 6.67
CA LYS A 344 21.00 53.60 7.94
C LYS A 344 19.47 53.45 7.93
N HIS A 345 18.75 54.46 7.44
CA HIS A 345 17.29 54.39 7.30
C HIS A 345 16.85 53.25 6.37
N ILE A 346 17.50 53.08 5.22
CA ILE A 346 17.23 51.97 4.29
C ILE A 346 17.48 50.62 4.96
N GLN A 347 18.62 50.44 5.63
CA GLN A 347 18.93 49.22 6.38
C GLN A 347 17.89 48.91 7.46
N GLU A 348 17.41 49.92 8.18
CA GLU A 348 16.35 49.74 9.16
C GLU A 348 15.00 49.36 8.54
N MET A 349 14.79 49.54 7.22
CA MET A 349 13.57 49.15 6.52
C MET A 349 13.60 47.74 5.91
N GLU A 350 14.78 47.13 5.77
CA GLU A 350 14.93 45.79 5.20
C GLU A 350 14.15 44.74 6.01
N GLU A 351 14.36 44.72 7.34
CA GLU A 351 13.69 43.75 8.23
C GLU A 351 12.16 43.87 8.19
N PRO A 352 11.53 45.05 8.38
CA PRO A 352 10.08 45.21 8.23
C PRO A 352 9.52 44.82 6.86
N ALA A 353 10.29 45.01 5.79
CA ALA A 353 9.87 44.62 4.44
C ALA A 353 9.89 43.09 4.26
N THR A 354 10.91 42.41 4.79
CA THR A 354 10.97 40.94 4.80
C THR A 354 9.89 40.32 5.69
N GLU A 355 9.58 40.94 6.84
CA GLU A 355 8.50 40.51 7.73
C GLU A 355 7.14 40.60 7.04
N LEU A 356 6.86 41.71 6.34
CA LEU A 356 5.63 41.87 5.56
C LEU A 356 5.47 40.77 4.48
N LEU A 357 6.54 40.45 3.75
CA LEU A 357 6.49 39.39 2.74
C LEU A 357 6.16 38.03 3.34
N LYS A 358 6.77 37.72 4.49
CA LYS A 358 6.50 36.49 5.24
C LYS A 358 5.04 36.43 5.69
N ASP A 359 4.51 37.50 6.28
CA ASP A 359 3.11 37.55 6.73
C ASP A 359 2.13 37.36 5.57
N ILE A 360 2.40 37.96 4.41
CA ILE A 360 1.59 37.78 3.20
C ILE A 360 1.67 36.33 2.73
N SER A 361 2.86 35.74 2.71
CA SER A 361 3.07 34.34 2.32
C SER A 361 2.28 33.39 3.22
N ASP A 362 2.33 33.59 4.54
CA ASP A 362 1.62 32.77 5.52
C ASP A 362 0.10 32.86 5.36
N ILE A 363 -0.43 34.06 5.05
CA ILE A 363 -1.86 34.26 4.74
C ILE A 363 -2.28 33.45 3.50
N VAL A 364 -1.48 33.50 2.42
CA VAL A 364 -1.77 32.75 1.19
C VAL A 364 -1.68 31.25 1.45
N HIS A 365 -0.60 30.81 2.08
CA HIS A 365 -0.33 29.40 2.38
C HIS A 365 -1.44 28.78 3.22
N SER A 366 -1.87 29.47 4.28
CA SER A 366 -2.97 29.01 5.15
C SER A 366 -4.29 28.91 4.37
N CYS A 367 -4.61 29.89 3.53
CA CYS A 367 -5.84 29.87 2.74
C CYS A 367 -5.87 28.68 1.76
N VAL A 368 -4.81 28.51 0.97
CA VAL A 368 -4.75 27.46 -0.05
C VAL A 368 -4.77 26.07 0.61
N ASN A 369 -4.04 25.87 1.71
CA ASN A 369 -4.04 24.59 2.42
C ASN A 369 -5.40 24.23 3.02
N ASN A 370 -6.10 25.20 3.60
CA ASN A 370 -7.45 24.97 4.13
C ASN A 370 -8.43 24.60 3.02
N MET A 371 -8.31 25.25 1.85
CA MET A 371 -9.16 24.98 0.68
C MET A 371 -8.88 23.60 0.07
N VAL A 372 -7.62 23.23 -0.07
CA VAL A 372 -7.20 21.89 -0.54
C VAL A 372 -7.71 20.81 0.40
N SER A 373 -7.56 21.03 1.71
CA SER A 373 -7.96 20.05 2.73
C SER A 373 -9.48 19.88 2.81
N SER A 374 -10.26 20.95 2.70
CA SER A 374 -11.73 20.87 2.71
C SER A 374 -12.30 20.31 1.41
N HIS A 375 -11.69 20.62 0.26
CA HIS A 375 -12.23 20.21 -1.04
C HIS A 375 -11.90 18.76 -1.40
N PHE A 376 -10.78 18.22 -0.88
CA PHE A 376 -10.33 16.85 -1.16
C PHE A 376 -10.36 15.92 0.07
N GLU A 377 -11.12 16.26 1.11
CA GLU A 377 -11.24 15.44 2.35
C GLU A 377 -11.59 13.97 2.06
N ALA A 378 -12.50 13.72 1.12
CA ALA A 378 -12.93 12.38 0.72
C ALA A 378 -12.00 11.68 -0.31
N CYS A 379 -10.90 12.32 -0.71
CA CYS A 379 -10.01 11.84 -1.78
C CYS A 379 -8.52 11.96 -1.37
N PRO A 380 -8.00 11.04 -0.53
CA PRO A 380 -6.66 11.17 0.08
C PRO A 380 -5.51 11.19 -0.94
N ASN A 381 -5.63 10.42 -2.03
CA ASN A 381 -4.63 10.42 -3.10
C ASN A 381 -4.58 11.77 -3.84
N LEU A 382 -5.73 12.37 -4.11
CA LEU A 382 -5.83 13.66 -4.78
C LEU A 382 -5.38 14.79 -3.86
N LEU A 383 -5.70 14.69 -2.56
CA LEU A 383 -5.23 15.60 -1.52
C LEU A 383 -3.69 15.64 -1.46
N ARG A 384 -3.03 14.47 -1.44
CA ARG A 384 -1.56 14.37 -1.44
C ARG A 384 -0.97 14.95 -2.72
N ALA A 385 -1.50 14.56 -3.87
CA ALA A 385 -1.03 15.05 -5.17
C ALA A 385 -1.22 16.57 -5.38
N ALA A 386 -2.19 17.19 -4.68
CA ALA A 386 -2.42 18.62 -4.73
C ALA A 386 -1.49 19.42 -3.78
N LYS A 387 -1.14 18.86 -2.62
CA LYS A 387 -0.35 19.58 -1.60
C LYS A 387 1.12 19.81 -2.01
N GLU A 388 1.81 18.77 -2.48
CA GLU A 388 3.23 18.86 -2.81
C GLU A 388 3.53 19.99 -3.83
N PRO A 389 2.83 20.10 -4.99
CA PRO A 389 3.14 21.15 -5.96
C PRO A 389 2.77 22.55 -5.47
N ILE A 390 1.83 22.67 -4.54
CA ILE A 390 1.43 23.96 -3.97
C ILE A 390 2.51 24.49 -3.03
N GLU A 391 3.06 23.62 -2.18
CA GLU A 391 4.16 23.97 -1.28
C GLU A 391 5.39 24.41 -2.09
N ASP A 392 5.78 23.64 -3.11
CA ASP A 392 6.92 23.96 -4.00
C ASP A 392 6.75 25.34 -4.66
N LEU A 393 5.55 25.64 -5.17
CA LEU A 393 5.26 26.92 -5.83
C LEU A 393 5.28 28.09 -4.86
N LEU A 394 4.75 27.92 -3.65
CA LEU A 394 4.75 28.97 -2.62
C LEU A 394 6.17 29.28 -2.17
N GLU A 395 7.01 28.26 -1.97
CA GLU A 395 8.42 28.45 -1.63
C GLU A 395 9.20 29.14 -2.77
N GLN A 396 8.95 28.72 -4.02
CA GLN A 396 9.60 29.33 -5.19
C GLN A 396 9.26 30.83 -5.34
N GLU A 397 7.98 31.20 -5.21
CA GLU A 397 7.57 32.60 -5.37
C GLU A 397 8.02 33.47 -4.19
N HIS A 398 8.05 32.92 -2.97
CA HIS A 398 8.62 33.60 -1.81
C HIS A 398 10.13 33.85 -1.99
N GLY A 399 10.88 32.86 -2.49
CA GLY A 399 12.31 33.01 -2.80
C GLY A 399 12.58 34.12 -3.82
N LYS A 400 11.81 34.17 -4.92
CA LYS A 400 11.90 35.25 -5.91
C LYS A 400 11.58 36.63 -5.32
N ALA A 401 10.64 36.71 -4.38
CA ALA A 401 10.30 37.98 -3.75
C ALA A 401 11.45 38.50 -2.88
N LEU A 402 12.15 37.60 -2.16
CA LEU A 402 13.33 37.95 -1.37
C LEU A 402 14.54 38.37 -2.21
N GLU A 403 14.76 37.77 -3.38
CA GLU A 403 15.85 38.16 -4.29
C GLU A 403 15.71 39.58 -4.86
N ASN A 404 14.49 40.14 -4.84
CA ASN A 404 14.18 41.47 -5.37
C ASN A 404 14.12 42.59 -4.31
N LEU A 405 14.32 42.24 -3.03
CA LEU A 405 14.55 43.19 -1.93
C LEU A 405 16.04 43.54 -1.87
#